data_AF-A0A926DGY8-F1
#
_entry.id   AF-A0A926DGY8-F1
#
_cell.length_a   1.000
_cell.length_b   1.000
_cell.length_c   1.000
_cell.angle_alpha   90.00
_cell.angle_beta   90.00
_cell.angle_gamma   90.00
#
_symmetry.space_group_name_H-M   'P 1'
#
loop_
_entity.id
_entity.type
_entity.pdbx_description
1 polymer ?
#
loop_
_entity_poly.entity_id
_entity_poly.type
_entity_poly.pdbx_seq_one_letter_code
_entity_poly.pdbx_strand_id
1 'polypeptide(L)'
;MRFINSVNHAFAGIVHAFKNEGNMKIHVVVALLTVLAAVLTYSTRYEMIALSITITFVFLAEMLNTAVEAVVDLVTEKYHELAKVAKNVAAGAVLIAALNALVVGYLVFYRKINSFSFVSLSYMVHLPAHLTFASLVVVGLIVIIIKARSIKKRGSYIHGGMPSGHTALAFSLFAAMSLVGKDPVVTSFSAIMAVIVAESRLETNVHTFTEVAVGALIGVLVTVIIFQISNMLIF
;
A
#
# COMPACT_ATOMS: atom_id res chain seq x y z
N MET A 1 30.50 -18.57 32.17
CA MET A 1 29.89 -17.28 32.57
C MET A 1 29.87 -16.21 31.46
N ARG A 2 30.96 -15.96 30.70
CA ARG A 2 30.98 -14.91 29.65
C ARG A 2 29.94 -15.08 28.52
N PHE A 3 29.73 -16.29 28.01
CA PHE A 3 28.76 -16.56 26.93
C PHE A 3 27.31 -16.26 27.35
N ILE A 4 26.88 -16.77 28.50
CA ILE A 4 25.53 -16.55 29.04
C ILE A 4 25.26 -15.05 29.23
N ASN A 5 26.25 -14.30 29.72
CA ASN A 5 26.12 -12.84 29.87
C ASN A 5 25.99 -12.14 28.51
N SER A 6 26.78 -12.53 27.50
CA SER A 6 26.67 -11.93 26.16
C SER A 6 25.32 -12.18 25.50
N VAL A 7 24.74 -13.38 25.69
CA VAL A 7 23.39 -13.70 25.20
C VAL A 7 22.34 -12.87 25.93
N ASN A 8 22.46 -12.73 27.26
CA ASN A 8 21.56 -11.89 28.05
C ASN A 8 21.61 -10.41 27.61
N HIS A 9 22.80 -9.88 27.30
CA HIS A 9 22.94 -8.51 26.77
C HIS A 9 22.28 -8.35 25.40
N ALA A 10 22.46 -9.33 24.50
CA ALA A 10 21.79 -9.32 23.19
C ALA A 10 20.27 -9.35 23.33
N PHE A 11 19.73 -10.21 24.20
CA PHE A 11 18.30 -10.25 24.49
C PHE A 11 17.80 -8.94 25.11
N ALA A 12 18.54 -8.34 26.03
CA ALA A 12 18.18 -7.04 26.59
C ALA A 12 18.09 -5.95 25.51
N GLY A 13 19.00 -5.95 24.53
CA GLY A 13 18.96 -5.05 23.38
C GLY A 13 17.70 -5.25 22.53
N ILE A 14 17.33 -6.50 22.22
CA ILE A 14 16.08 -6.81 21.50
C ILE A 14 14.87 -6.31 22.30
N VAL A 15 14.79 -6.64 23.59
CA VAL A 15 13.65 -6.19 24.44
C VAL A 15 13.58 -4.67 24.53
N HIS A 16 14.72 -3.98 24.57
CA HIS A 16 14.78 -2.52 24.59
C HIS A 16 14.16 -1.93 23.31
N ALA A 17 14.60 -2.39 22.13
CA ALA A 17 14.07 -1.92 20.85
C ALA A 17 12.55 -2.16 20.75
N PHE A 18 12.06 -3.32 21.16
CA PHE A 18 10.62 -3.64 21.15
C PHE A 18 9.77 -2.75 22.05
N LYS A 19 10.30 -2.33 23.22
CA LYS A 19 9.53 -1.52 24.18
C LYS A 19 9.49 -0.06 23.79
N ASN A 20 10.62 0.47 23.35
CA ASN A 20 10.83 1.90 23.17
C ASN A 20 10.47 2.38 21.76
N GLU A 21 10.69 1.56 20.73
CA GLU A 21 10.42 1.97 19.34
C GLU A 21 9.00 1.63 18.89
N GLY A 22 8.28 2.65 18.42
CA GLY A 22 6.94 2.49 17.85
C GLY A 22 6.94 1.70 16.53
N ASN A 23 7.91 1.97 15.67
CA ASN A 23 8.07 1.31 14.37
C ASN A 23 8.37 -0.18 14.54
N MET A 24 9.22 -0.56 15.50
CA MET A 24 9.47 -1.96 15.86
C MET A 24 8.16 -2.72 16.19
N LYS A 25 7.23 -2.11 16.93
CA LYS A 25 5.93 -2.76 17.26
C LYS A 25 5.11 -3.03 16.00
N ILE A 26 5.09 -2.08 15.06
CA ILE A 26 4.39 -2.24 13.78
C ILE A 26 5.04 -3.37 12.97
N HIS A 27 6.37 -3.38 12.85
CA HIS A 27 7.08 -4.43 12.12
C HIS A 27 6.81 -5.83 12.68
N VAL A 28 6.69 -5.95 14.00
CA VAL A 28 6.35 -7.22 14.67
C VAL A 28 4.95 -7.70 14.34
N VAL A 29 3.96 -6.80 14.39
CA VAL A 29 2.58 -7.13 14.02
C VAL A 29 2.50 -7.54 12.56
N VAL A 30 3.14 -6.79 11.65
CA VAL A 30 3.16 -7.11 10.21
C VAL A 30 3.89 -8.43 9.96
N ALA A 31 5.00 -8.70 10.63
CA ALA A 31 5.71 -9.97 10.53
C ALA A 31 4.84 -11.14 10.98
N LEU A 32 4.12 -11.00 12.09
CA LEU A 32 3.22 -12.04 12.60
C LEU A 32 2.08 -12.32 11.61
N LEU A 33 1.44 -11.28 11.07
CA LEU A 33 0.40 -11.42 10.04
C LEU A 33 0.94 -12.08 8.78
N THR A 34 2.16 -11.74 8.37
CA THR A 34 2.83 -12.30 7.19
C THR A 34 3.10 -13.79 7.37
N VAL A 35 3.63 -14.20 8.53
CA VAL A 35 3.86 -15.62 8.85
C VAL A 35 2.54 -16.38 8.93
N LEU A 36 1.51 -15.81 9.55
CA LEU A 36 0.18 -16.43 9.61
C LEU A 36 -0.40 -16.62 8.22
N ALA A 37 -0.35 -15.61 7.35
CA ALA A 37 -0.78 -15.71 5.96
C ALA A 37 0.00 -16.78 5.18
N ALA A 38 1.31 -16.90 5.41
CA ALA A 38 2.15 -17.93 4.78
C ALA A 38 1.75 -19.35 5.20
N VAL A 39 1.43 -19.54 6.49
CA VAL A 39 0.93 -20.82 7.00
C VAL A 39 -0.45 -21.14 6.43
N LEU A 40 -1.38 -20.18 6.46
CA LEU A 40 -2.76 -20.36 5.96
C LEU A 40 -2.82 -20.66 4.45
N THR A 41 -1.89 -20.11 3.68
CA THR A 41 -1.84 -20.33 2.23
C THR A 41 -1.02 -21.55 1.82
N TYR A 42 -0.49 -22.33 2.78
CA TYR A 42 0.40 -23.48 2.55
C TYR A 42 1.66 -23.10 1.74
N SER A 43 2.45 -22.14 2.24
CA SER A 43 3.69 -21.71 1.58
C SER A 43 4.77 -22.79 1.56
N THR A 44 5.50 -22.82 0.45
CA THR A 44 6.58 -23.78 0.24
C THR A 44 7.75 -23.47 1.17
N ARG A 45 8.65 -24.45 1.35
CA ARG A 45 9.86 -24.28 2.18
C ARG A 45 10.72 -23.09 1.71
N TYR A 46 10.84 -22.89 0.40
CA TYR A 46 11.61 -21.77 -0.16
C TYR A 46 10.95 -20.41 0.08
N GLU A 47 9.63 -20.34 -0.04
CA GLU A 47 8.85 -19.12 0.26
C GLU A 47 8.97 -18.74 1.74
N MET A 48 8.90 -19.73 2.65
CA MET A 48 9.10 -19.52 4.09
C MET A 48 10.52 -19.05 4.43
N ILE A 49 11.55 -19.61 3.77
CA ILE A 49 12.93 -19.14 3.93
C ILE A 49 13.07 -17.69 3.47
N ALA A 50 12.52 -17.33 2.30
CA ALA A 50 12.56 -15.97 1.79
C ALA A 50 11.87 -14.98 2.75
N LEU A 51 10.66 -15.30 3.22
CA LEU A 51 9.95 -14.48 4.21
C LEU A 51 10.74 -14.36 5.52
N SER A 52 11.33 -15.45 6.02
CA SER A 52 12.11 -15.45 7.25
C SER A 52 13.34 -14.54 7.14
N ILE A 53 14.08 -14.62 6.03
CA ILE A 53 15.26 -13.76 5.80
C ILE A 53 14.83 -12.30 5.74
N THR A 54 13.76 -12.02 4.99
CA THR A 54 13.30 -10.66 4.76
C THR A 54 12.73 -10.00 6.02
N ILE A 55 11.94 -10.71 6.82
CA ILE A 55 11.45 -10.24 8.12
C ILE A 55 12.64 -9.96 9.05
N THR A 56 13.60 -10.89 9.11
CA THR A 56 14.82 -10.71 9.93
C THR A 56 15.62 -9.49 9.50
N PHE A 57 15.70 -9.23 8.19
CA PHE A 57 16.42 -8.08 7.66
C PHE A 57 15.78 -6.75 8.05
N VAL A 58 14.44 -6.66 8.08
CA VAL A 58 13.73 -5.47 8.57
C VAL A 58 14.02 -5.23 10.05
N PHE A 59 13.96 -6.26 10.89
CA PHE A 59 14.31 -6.13 12.31
C PHE A 59 15.77 -5.74 12.54
N LEU A 60 16.68 -6.29 11.73
CA LEU A 60 18.09 -5.90 11.79
C LEU A 60 18.27 -4.42 11.47
N ALA A 61 17.65 -3.93 10.39
CA ALA A 61 17.72 -2.53 10.00
C ALA A 61 17.15 -1.61 11.09
N GLU A 62 16.02 -1.98 11.68
CA GLU A 62 15.37 -1.23 12.77
C GLU A 62 16.27 -1.17 14.02
N MET A 63 16.86 -2.30 14.43
CA MET A 63 17.78 -2.30 15.57
C MET A 63 19.05 -1.47 15.32
N LEU A 64 19.56 -1.47 14.09
CA LEU A 64 20.67 -0.61 13.70
C LEU A 64 20.26 0.87 13.74
N ASN A 65 19.02 1.20 13.34
CA ASN A 65 18.49 2.56 13.47
C ASN A 65 18.46 3.01 14.93
N THR A 66 17.88 2.21 15.82
CA THR A 66 17.86 2.51 17.26
C THR A 66 19.27 2.67 17.86
N ALA A 67 20.22 1.82 17.42
CA ALA A 67 21.61 1.93 17.88
C ALA A 67 22.27 3.23 17.42
N VAL A 68 22.05 3.66 16.18
CA VAL A 68 22.55 4.93 15.65
C VAL A 68 21.90 6.10 16.39
N GLU A 69 20.59 6.07 16.60
CA GLU A 69 19.86 7.09 17.36
C GLU A 69 20.42 7.24 18.77
N ALA A 70 20.60 6.13 19.50
CA ALA A 70 21.15 6.14 20.85
C ALA A 70 22.58 6.72 20.91
N VAL A 71 23.42 6.42 19.91
CA VAL A 71 24.77 7.00 19.83
C VAL A 71 24.72 8.49 19.52
N VAL A 72 23.85 8.93 18.60
CA VAL A 72 23.72 10.34 18.26
C VAL A 72 23.18 11.15 19.44
N ASP A 73 22.17 10.62 20.14
CA ASP A 73 21.56 11.26 21.32
C ASP A 73 22.50 11.31 22.53
N LEU A 74 23.41 10.35 22.65
CA LEU A 74 24.50 10.40 23.64
C LEU A 74 25.51 11.52 23.34
N VAL A 75 25.78 11.79 22.06
CA VAL A 75 26.84 12.74 21.64
C VAL A 75 26.33 14.18 21.65
N THR A 76 25.09 14.44 21.25
CA THR A 76 24.55 15.80 21.18
C THR A 76 23.04 15.86 21.36
N GLU A 77 22.60 16.76 22.25
CA GLU A 77 21.19 17.14 22.38
C GLU A 77 20.82 18.36 21.52
N LYS A 78 21.83 19.08 21.00
CA LYS A 78 21.63 20.24 20.12
C LYS A 78 21.59 19.81 18.66
N TYR A 79 20.77 20.51 17.87
CA TYR A 79 20.70 20.31 16.43
C TYR A 79 22.08 20.47 15.79
N HIS A 80 22.48 19.45 15.03
CA HIS A 80 23.71 19.45 14.24
C HIS A 80 23.44 18.78 12.89
N GLU A 81 23.94 19.36 11.80
CA GLU A 81 23.60 18.86 10.45
C GLU A 81 24.09 17.41 10.25
N LEU A 82 25.28 17.07 10.75
CA LEU A 82 25.79 15.69 10.71
C LEU A 82 24.93 14.69 11.52
N ALA A 83 24.39 15.10 12.67
CA ALA A 83 23.52 14.25 13.48
C ALA A 83 22.21 13.95 12.74
N LYS A 84 21.65 14.97 12.08
CA LYS A 84 20.49 14.81 11.19
C LYS A 84 20.78 13.86 10.03
N VAL A 85 21.92 14.00 9.36
CA VAL A 85 22.32 13.09 8.27
C VAL A 85 22.43 11.65 8.77
N ALA A 86 23.09 11.42 9.91
CA ALA A 86 23.23 10.09 10.49
C ALA A 86 21.86 9.42 10.77
N LYS A 87 20.96 10.13 11.46
CA LYS A 87 19.60 9.65 11.74
C LYS A 87 18.79 9.41 10.45
N ASN A 88 18.85 10.34 9.49
CA ASN A 88 18.13 10.20 8.23
C ASN A 88 18.61 9.00 7.40
N VAL A 89 19.92 8.74 7.37
CA VAL A 89 20.48 7.58 6.65
C VAL A 89 20.07 6.28 7.33
N ALA A 90 20.09 6.24 8.66
CA ALA A 90 19.65 5.07 9.41
C ALA A 90 18.16 4.76 9.19
N ALA A 91 17.29 5.78 9.25
CA ALA A 91 15.87 5.64 8.92
C ALA A 91 15.65 5.24 7.45
N GLY A 92 16.45 5.79 6.53
CA GLY A 92 16.43 5.41 5.12
C GLY A 92 16.78 3.94 4.88
N ALA A 93 17.68 3.36 5.67
CA ALA A 93 18.01 1.94 5.59
C ALA A 93 16.83 1.05 6.01
N VAL A 94 16.08 1.43 7.05
CA VAL A 94 14.83 0.76 7.45
C VAL A 94 13.80 0.80 6.33
N LEU A 95 13.64 1.97 5.68
CA LEU A 95 12.71 2.12 4.56
C LEU A 95 13.05 1.18 3.40
N ILE A 96 14.33 1.08 3.02
CA ILE A 96 14.78 0.17 1.96
C ILE A 96 14.49 -1.29 2.34
N ALA A 97 14.75 -1.68 3.60
CA ALA A 97 14.44 -3.02 4.08
C ALA A 97 12.93 -3.31 4.04
N ALA A 98 12.09 -2.35 4.42
CA ALA A 98 10.64 -2.47 4.37
C ALA A 98 10.11 -2.59 2.93
N LEU A 99 10.66 -1.82 1.98
CA LEU A 99 10.33 -1.95 0.55
C LEU A 99 10.69 -3.32 0.00
N ASN A 100 11.87 -3.85 0.35
CA ASN A 100 12.24 -5.22 0.00
C ASN A 100 11.26 -6.25 0.59
N ALA A 101 10.81 -6.04 1.83
CA ALA A 101 9.77 -6.88 2.45
C ALA A 101 8.45 -6.88 1.69
N LEU A 102 8.05 -5.72 1.20
CA LEU A 102 6.86 -5.59 0.36
C LEU A 102 7.02 -6.37 -0.96
N VAL A 103 8.18 -6.26 -1.63
CA VAL A 103 8.45 -6.98 -2.89
C VAL A 103 8.46 -8.49 -2.68
N VAL A 104 9.17 -8.99 -1.67
CA VAL A 104 9.24 -10.43 -1.39
C VAL A 104 7.88 -10.97 -0.97
N GLY A 105 7.17 -10.26 -0.08
CA GLY A 105 5.81 -10.63 0.33
C GLY A 105 4.88 -10.74 -0.87
N TYR A 106 4.92 -9.75 -1.76
CA TYR A 106 4.17 -9.79 -3.00
C TYR A 106 4.49 -11.00 -3.86
N LEU A 107 5.78 -11.29 -4.14
CA LEU A 107 6.16 -12.43 -4.98
C LEU A 107 5.71 -13.78 -4.39
N VAL A 108 5.79 -13.92 -3.06
CA VAL A 108 5.35 -15.14 -2.36
C VAL A 108 3.83 -15.28 -2.42
N PHE A 109 3.09 -14.22 -2.12
CA PHE A 109 1.63 -14.28 -2.02
C PHE A 109 0.89 -14.10 -3.34
N TYR A 110 1.56 -13.60 -4.38
CA TYR A 110 0.96 -13.29 -5.68
C TYR A 110 0.14 -14.48 -6.22
N ARG A 111 0.77 -15.63 -6.44
CA ARG A 111 0.05 -16.80 -6.99
C ARG A 111 -1.02 -17.36 -6.06
N LYS A 112 -0.84 -17.19 -4.74
CA LYS A 112 -1.74 -17.70 -3.70
C LYS A 112 -3.03 -16.88 -3.64
N ILE A 113 -2.93 -15.55 -3.74
CA ILE A 113 -4.09 -14.66 -3.84
C ILE A 113 -4.91 -15.00 -5.09
N ASN A 114 -4.26 -15.32 -6.20
CA ASN A 114 -4.93 -15.69 -7.46
C ASN A 114 -5.70 -17.01 -7.37
N SER A 115 -5.13 -17.95 -6.62
CA SER A 115 -5.72 -19.27 -6.40
C SER A 115 -6.82 -19.21 -5.33
N PHE A 116 -6.78 -18.21 -4.44
CA PHE A 116 -7.78 -17.92 -3.43
C PHE A 116 -8.97 -17.19 -4.07
N SER A 117 -9.66 -17.90 -4.97
CA SER A 117 -10.89 -17.40 -5.61
C SER A 117 -12.02 -17.37 -4.58
N PHE A 118 -12.23 -16.22 -3.96
CA PHE A 118 -13.44 -15.92 -3.19
C PHE A 118 -14.68 -15.70 -4.08
N VAL A 119 -14.51 -15.68 -5.41
CA VAL A 119 -15.60 -15.49 -6.38
C VAL A 119 -15.35 -16.41 -7.57
N SER A 120 -16.25 -17.37 -7.80
CA SER A 120 -16.45 -17.99 -9.11
C SER A 120 -16.86 -16.90 -10.11
N LEU A 121 -15.91 -16.19 -10.70
CA LEU A 121 -16.17 -15.26 -11.81
C LEU A 121 -15.59 -15.82 -13.10
N SER A 122 -16.01 -17.04 -13.44
CA SER A 122 -15.73 -17.69 -14.73
C SER A 122 -16.43 -17.04 -15.93
N TYR A 123 -16.91 -15.78 -15.82
CA TYR A 123 -17.76 -15.12 -16.82
C TYR A 123 -17.50 -13.61 -16.93
N MET A 124 -16.26 -13.15 -17.16
CA MET A 124 -16.01 -11.72 -17.52
C MET A 124 -14.81 -11.55 -18.48
N VAL A 125 -14.48 -12.57 -19.29
CA VAL A 125 -13.19 -12.61 -20.01
C VAL A 125 -13.24 -12.06 -21.45
N HIS A 126 -14.40 -11.71 -21.98
CA HIS A 126 -14.55 -11.27 -23.38
C HIS A 126 -15.10 -9.84 -23.51
N LEU A 127 -14.76 -8.94 -22.58
CA LEU A 127 -15.18 -7.55 -22.68
C LEU A 127 -14.14 -6.73 -23.48
N PRO A 128 -14.53 -6.10 -24.60
CA PRO A 128 -13.60 -5.43 -25.50
C PRO A 128 -13.00 -4.14 -24.89
N ALA A 129 -11.73 -3.86 -25.22
CA ALA A 129 -10.94 -2.75 -24.64
C ALA A 129 -11.58 -1.34 -24.78
N HIS A 130 -12.50 -1.16 -25.73
CA HIS A 130 -13.24 0.10 -25.86
C HIS A 130 -14.17 0.37 -24.67
N LEU A 131 -14.60 -0.67 -23.92
CA LEU A 131 -15.43 -0.51 -22.72
C LEU A 131 -14.64 0.11 -21.55
N THR A 132 -13.35 -0.21 -21.43
CA THR A 132 -12.44 0.46 -20.47
C THR A 132 -12.32 1.95 -20.79
N PHE A 133 -12.20 2.30 -22.07
CA PHE A 133 -12.14 3.70 -22.48
C PHE A 133 -13.48 4.41 -22.23
N ALA A 134 -14.59 3.75 -22.55
CA ALA A 134 -15.94 4.27 -22.30
C ALA A 134 -16.21 4.51 -20.80
N SER A 135 -15.80 3.59 -19.92
CA SER A 135 -16.00 3.77 -18.47
C SER A 135 -15.21 4.96 -17.92
N LEU A 136 -13.98 5.19 -18.38
CA LEU A 136 -13.18 6.35 -17.97
C LEU A 136 -13.80 7.67 -18.42
N VAL A 137 -14.32 7.73 -19.66
CA VAL A 137 -15.02 8.90 -20.18
C VAL A 137 -16.28 9.18 -19.36
N VAL A 138 -17.09 8.15 -19.08
CA VAL A 138 -18.32 8.29 -18.28
C VAL A 138 -18.02 8.71 -16.85
N VAL A 139 -17.03 8.11 -16.19
CA VAL A 139 -16.58 8.53 -14.85
C VAL A 139 -16.11 9.98 -14.87
N GLY A 140 -15.30 10.37 -15.87
CA GLY A 140 -14.86 11.76 -16.05
C GLY A 140 -16.03 12.74 -16.21
N LEU A 141 -17.03 12.41 -17.03
CA LEU A 141 -18.22 13.23 -17.21
C LEU A 141 -19.07 13.33 -15.94
N ILE A 142 -19.30 12.22 -15.24
CA ILE A 142 -20.04 12.20 -13.96
C ILE A 142 -19.33 13.06 -12.92
N VAL A 143 -18.01 12.91 -12.79
CA VAL A 143 -17.21 13.74 -11.88
C VAL A 143 -17.34 15.22 -12.24
N ILE A 144 -17.24 15.59 -13.52
CA ILE A 144 -17.38 16.98 -13.96
C ILE A 144 -18.79 17.51 -13.65
N ILE A 145 -19.85 16.73 -13.89
CA ILE A 145 -21.24 17.12 -13.62
C ILE A 145 -21.49 17.30 -12.12
N ILE A 146 -21.06 16.35 -11.29
CA ILE A 146 -21.21 16.45 -9.83
C ILE A 146 -20.41 17.64 -9.32
N LYS A 147 -19.17 17.81 -9.80
CA LYS A 147 -18.30 18.94 -9.43
C LYS A 147 -18.91 20.27 -9.85
N ALA A 148 -19.55 20.36 -11.02
CA ALA A 148 -20.25 21.55 -11.48
C ALA A 148 -21.49 21.90 -10.63
N ARG A 149 -22.17 20.89 -10.06
CA ARG A 149 -23.35 21.09 -9.19
C ARG A 149 -23.00 21.32 -7.72
N SER A 150 -21.82 20.89 -7.26
CA SER A 150 -21.42 20.91 -5.84
C SER A 150 -20.61 22.15 -5.43
N ILE A 151 -20.49 23.16 -6.31
CA ILE A 151 -19.70 24.37 -6.02
C ILE A 151 -20.42 25.25 -4.99
N LYS A 152 -20.00 25.13 -3.72
CA LYS A 152 -20.14 26.22 -2.74
C LYS A 152 -19.07 27.28 -3.06
N LYS A 153 -19.42 28.32 -3.82
CA LYS A 153 -18.84 29.70 -3.96
C LYS A 153 -17.33 30.01 -3.71
N ARG A 154 -16.42 29.08 -3.45
CA ARG A 154 -14.99 29.30 -3.20
C ARG A 154 -14.16 28.08 -3.63
N GLY A 155 -13.53 28.15 -4.81
CA GLY A 155 -12.56 27.17 -5.30
C GLY A 155 -12.38 27.23 -6.81
N SER A 156 -11.18 26.94 -7.31
CA SER A 156 -10.91 26.84 -8.75
C SER A 156 -11.29 25.45 -9.27
N TYR A 157 -11.71 25.33 -10.54
CA TYR A 157 -12.12 24.05 -11.15
C TYR A 157 -11.05 22.95 -11.10
N ILE A 158 -9.78 23.33 -10.95
CA ILE A 158 -8.61 22.44 -11.01
C ILE A 158 -8.07 22.14 -9.60
N HIS A 159 -8.25 23.04 -8.63
CA HIS A 159 -7.79 22.85 -7.24
C HIS A 159 -8.99 22.85 -6.27
N GLY A 160 -9.36 21.65 -5.82
CA GLY A 160 -10.45 21.42 -4.85
C GLY A 160 -11.81 21.09 -5.46
N GLY A 161 -12.78 20.74 -4.60
CA GLY A 161 -14.17 20.44 -4.94
C GLY A 161 -14.54 18.95 -4.89
N MET A 162 -15.81 18.66 -4.56
CA MET A 162 -16.34 17.31 -4.40
C MET A 162 -16.93 16.78 -5.71
N PRO A 163 -16.60 15.56 -6.18
CA PRO A 163 -15.63 14.60 -5.65
C PRO A 163 -14.21 14.79 -6.24
N SER A 164 -13.20 14.11 -5.68
CA SER A 164 -11.84 14.14 -6.24
C SER A 164 -11.77 13.40 -7.59
N GLY A 165 -11.57 14.14 -8.67
CA GLY A 165 -11.56 13.57 -10.02
C GLY A 165 -10.35 12.70 -10.32
N HIS A 166 -9.16 13.05 -9.82
CA HIS A 166 -7.96 12.23 -9.98
C HIS A 166 -8.11 10.87 -9.29
N THR A 167 -8.69 10.87 -8.08
CA THR A 167 -9.00 9.64 -7.35
C THR A 167 -10.07 8.82 -8.09
N ALA A 168 -11.14 9.46 -8.58
CA ALA A 168 -12.20 8.76 -9.30
C ALA A 168 -11.69 8.07 -10.59
N LEU A 169 -10.83 8.75 -11.36
CA LEU A 169 -10.22 8.16 -12.55
C LEU A 169 -9.23 7.03 -12.20
N ALA A 170 -8.41 7.20 -11.16
CA ALA A 170 -7.46 6.17 -10.75
C ALA A 170 -8.16 4.89 -10.26
N PHE A 171 -9.23 5.03 -9.47
CA PHE A 171 -10.05 3.90 -9.02
C PHE A 171 -10.90 3.30 -10.13
N SER A 172 -11.32 4.08 -11.13
CA SER A 172 -11.96 3.55 -12.35
C SER A 172 -10.99 2.72 -13.19
N LEU A 173 -9.74 3.18 -13.36
CA LEU A 173 -8.68 2.41 -14.02
C LEU A 173 -8.42 1.09 -13.28
N PHE A 174 -8.24 1.15 -11.97
CA PHE A 174 -8.09 -0.05 -11.14
C PHE A 174 -9.28 -1.02 -11.32
N ALA A 175 -10.51 -0.54 -11.21
CA ALA A 175 -11.70 -1.38 -11.38
C ALA A 175 -11.77 -2.00 -12.78
N ALA A 176 -11.47 -1.24 -13.84
CA ALA A 176 -11.46 -1.75 -15.20
C ALA A 176 -10.34 -2.79 -15.41
N MET A 177 -9.14 -2.54 -14.87
CA MET A 177 -8.02 -3.48 -14.93
C MET A 177 -8.31 -4.74 -14.12
N SER A 178 -9.03 -4.64 -13.01
CA SER A 178 -9.49 -5.78 -12.22
C SER A 178 -10.53 -6.64 -12.96
N LEU A 179 -11.43 -6.02 -13.73
CA LEU A 179 -12.50 -6.70 -14.45
C LEU A 179 -12.05 -7.29 -15.80
N VAL A 180 -11.12 -6.62 -16.50
CA VAL A 180 -10.56 -7.07 -17.79
C VAL A 180 -9.34 -7.97 -17.58
N GLY A 181 -8.54 -7.67 -16.56
CA GLY A 181 -7.26 -8.31 -16.32
C GLY A 181 -7.43 -9.74 -15.80
N LYS A 182 -6.91 -10.70 -16.57
CA LYS A 182 -6.66 -12.06 -16.07
C LYS A 182 -5.44 -12.13 -15.17
N ASP A 183 -4.59 -11.11 -15.23
CA ASP A 183 -3.34 -11.06 -14.47
C ASP A 183 -3.54 -10.25 -13.18
N PRO A 184 -3.69 -10.93 -12.04
CA PRO A 184 -3.77 -10.28 -10.73
C PRO A 184 -2.52 -9.49 -10.33
N VAL A 185 -1.38 -9.60 -11.04
CA VAL A 185 -0.20 -8.76 -10.83
C VAL A 185 -0.61 -7.34 -11.18
N VAL A 186 -1.18 -7.22 -12.37
CA VAL A 186 -1.62 -5.98 -12.99
C VAL A 186 -2.75 -5.36 -12.16
N THR A 187 -3.67 -6.18 -11.64
CA THR A 187 -4.70 -5.73 -10.69
C THR A 187 -4.12 -5.22 -9.37
N SER A 188 -3.13 -5.92 -8.81
CA SER A 188 -2.50 -5.51 -7.55
C SER A 188 -1.70 -4.21 -7.69
N PHE A 189 -0.93 -4.06 -8.76
CA PHE A 189 -0.18 -2.83 -9.04
C PHE A 189 -1.10 -1.66 -9.35
N SER A 190 -2.19 -1.86 -10.10
CA SER A 190 -3.17 -0.80 -10.33
C SER A 190 -3.90 -0.38 -9.05
N ALA A 191 -4.17 -1.30 -8.11
CA ALA A 191 -4.69 -0.95 -6.79
C ALA A 191 -3.74 -0.05 -6.01
N ILE A 192 -2.45 -0.42 -5.94
CA ILE A 192 -1.42 0.36 -5.26
C ILE A 192 -1.30 1.76 -5.89
N MET A 193 -1.28 1.84 -7.22
CA MET A 193 -1.24 3.12 -7.92
C MET A 193 -2.47 3.98 -7.63
N ALA A 194 -3.67 3.40 -7.57
CA ALA A 194 -4.89 4.12 -7.23
C ALA A 194 -4.86 4.69 -5.80
N VAL A 195 -4.31 3.92 -4.84
CA VAL A 195 -4.13 4.35 -3.45
C VAL A 195 -3.08 5.46 -3.35
N ILE A 196 -1.93 5.34 -4.03
CA ILE A 196 -0.90 6.40 -4.05
C ILE A 196 -1.47 7.71 -4.63
N VAL A 197 -2.26 7.62 -5.70
CA VAL A 197 -2.93 8.80 -6.27
C VAL A 197 -3.93 9.40 -5.28
N ALA A 198 -4.64 8.59 -4.50
CA ALA A 198 -5.56 9.06 -3.47
C ALA A 198 -4.83 9.75 -2.30
N GLU A 199 -3.77 9.13 -1.77
CA GLU A 199 -2.97 9.69 -0.68
C GLU A 199 -2.31 11.01 -1.08
N SER A 200 -1.75 11.09 -2.28
CA SER A 200 -1.18 12.34 -2.82
C SER A 200 -2.18 13.51 -2.77
N ARG A 201 -3.49 13.27 -2.91
CA ARG A 201 -4.53 14.30 -2.82
C ARG A 201 -4.89 14.71 -1.39
N LEU A 202 -4.65 13.83 -0.42
CA LEU A 202 -4.82 14.13 1.01
C LEU A 202 -3.60 14.89 1.55
N GLU A 203 -2.38 14.43 1.22
CA GLU A 203 -1.13 15.05 1.68
C GLU A 203 -0.95 16.49 1.16
N THR A 204 -1.35 16.74 -0.09
CA THR A 204 -1.26 18.08 -0.69
C THR A 204 -2.33 19.05 -0.16
N ASN A 205 -3.19 18.62 0.78
CA ASN A 205 -4.33 19.39 1.32
C ASN A 205 -5.27 19.96 0.24
N VAL A 206 -5.28 19.35 -0.96
CA VAL A 206 -6.15 19.77 -2.08
C VAL A 206 -7.56 19.22 -1.89
N HIS A 207 -7.70 18.04 -1.27
CA HIS A 207 -8.97 17.36 -1.04
C HIS A 207 -9.08 16.82 0.39
N THR A 208 -10.31 16.73 0.89
CA THR A 208 -10.60 16.07 2.17
C THR A 208 -10.75 14.55 2.01
N PHE A 209 -10.64 13.81 3.11
CA PHE A 209 -10.85 12.35 3.12
C PHE A 209 -12.19 11.94 2.48
N THR A 210 -13.26 12.70 2.75
CA THR A 210 -14.60 12.39 2.20
C THR A 210 -14.66 12.63 0.69
N GLU A 211 -14.01 13.67 0.17
CA GLU A 211 -13.95 13.93 -1.27
C GLU A 211 -13.15 12.86 -2.04
N VAL A 212 -12.08 12.36 -1.43
CA VAL A 212 -11.26 11.27 -1.97
C VAL A 212 -12.02 9.95 -1.91
N ALA A 213 -12.64 9.62 -0.77
CA ALA A 213 -13.44 8.40 -0.60
C ALA A 213 -14.64 8.35 -1.57
N VAL A 214 -15.37 9.46 -1.72
CA VAL A 214 -16.48 9.56 -2.67
C VAL A 214 -15.98 9.46 -4.12
N GLY A 215 -14.84 10.07 -4.44
CA GLY A 215 -14.19 9.91 -5.74
C GLY A 215 -13.87 8.45 -6.05
N ALA A 216 -13.19 7.75 -5.14
CA ALA A 216 -12.86 6.33 -5.27
C ALA A 216 -14.12 5.47 -5.48
N LEU A 217 -15.15 5.69 -4.67
CA LEU A 217 -16.40 4.94 -4.72
C LEU A 217 -17.15 5.15 -6.05
N ILE A 218 -17.22 6.39 -6.54
CA ILE A 218 -17.79 6.70 -7.87
C ILE A 218 -16.99 5.98 -8.96
N GLY A 219 -15.66 6.07 -8.92
CA GLY A 219 -14.77 5.43 -9.89
C GLY A 219 -14.99 3.92 -9.99
N VAL A 220 -15.05 3.23 -8.85
CA VAL A 220 -15.29 1.77 -8.82
C VAL A 220 -16.72 1.43 -9.25
N LEU A 221 -17.74 2.03 -8.64
CA LEU A 221 -19.14 1.62 -8.86
C LEU A 221 -19.60 1.86 -10.30
N VAL A 222 -19.31 3.04 -10.85
CA VAL A 222 -19.70 3.36 -12.24
C VAL A 222 -19.03 2.40 -13.21
N THR A 223 -17.75 2.10 -13.00
CA THR A 223 -17.01 1.17 -13.86
C THR A 223 -17.59 -0.24 -13.78
N VAL A 224 -17.86 -0.75 -12.58
CA VAL A 224 -18.49 -2.07 -12.38
C VAL A 224 -19.87 -2.13 -13.04
N ILE A 225 -20.72 -1.12 -12.86
CA ILE A 225 -22.06 -1.06 -13.45
C ILE A 225 -22.01 -1.07 -14.97
N ILE A 226 -21.15 -0.26 -15.59
CA ILE A 226 -20.98 -0.22 -17.06
C ILE A 226 -20.58 -1.60 -17.59
N PHE A 227 -19.66 -2.27 -16.91
CA PHE A 227 -19.20 -3.60 -17.27
C PHE A 227 -20.29 -4.67 -17.09
N GLN A 228 -21.06 -4.61 -16.01
CA GLN A 228 -22.20 -5.51 -15.76
C GLN A 228 -23.31 -5.34 -16.81
N ILE A 229 -23.71 -4.10 -17.12
CA ILE A 229 -24.73 -3.81 -18.15
C ILE A 229 -24.25 -4.29 -19.51
N SER A 230 -23.00 -4.01 -19.87
CA SER A 230 -22.44 -4.45 -21.15
C SER A 230 -22.43 -5.98 -21.25
N ASN A 231 -22.12 -6.68 -20.17
CA ASN A 231 -22.19 -8.14 -20.13
C ASN A 231 -23.63 -8.66 -20.29
N MET A 232 -24.63 -8.01 -19.67
CA MET A 232 -26.05 -8.38 -19.84
C MET A 232 -26.59 -8.14 -21.26
N LEU A 233 -25.96 -7.27 -22.06
CA LEU A 233 -26.39 -6.96 -23.43
C LEU A 233 -25.71 -7.83 -24.49
N ILE A 234 -24.62 -8.51 -24.14
CA ILE A 234 -23.84 -9.39 -25.03
C ILE A 234 -24.35 -10.86 -24.97
N PHE A 235 -25.16 -11.20 -23.97
CA PHE A 235 -25.86 -12.48 -23.81
C PHE A 235 -27.38 -12.29 -23.88
#